data_AF-A0AAE5C625-F1
#
_entry.id   AF-A0AAE5C625-F1
#
_cell.length_a   1.000
_cell.length_b   1.000
_cell.length_c   1.000
_cell.angle_alpha   90.00
_cell.angle_beta   90.00
_cell.angle_gamma   90.00
#
_symmetry.space_group_name_H-M   'P 1'
#
loop_
_entity.id
_entity.type
_entity.pdbx_description
1 polymer ?
#
loop_
_entity_poly.entity_id
_entity_poly.type
_entity_poly.pdbx_seq_one_letter_code
_entity_poly.pdbx_strand_id
1 'polypeptide(L)'
;MRKVPVDVVEDDSSFGGYAFVTLRTAVPEGPVRLQVFSKVATDKPYLGNGGWQAGSTAVDVEVVSRTPDKTLLRVGPTVCDRIGFSTPIKLVVEGANVYGDLYWPSIAVSPTGWSGGSIGGGSVEPEPKTPHVSLEKPKDPPP
;
A
#
# COMPACT_ATOMS: atom_id res chain seq x y z
N MET A 1 16.26 -20.51 -4.70
CA MET A 1 15.80 -19.17 -5.12
C MET A 1 16.97 -18.21 -5.25
N ARG A 2 16.96 -17.38 -6.28
CA ARG A 2 17.97 -16.36 -6.57
C ARG A 2 17.48 -14.99 -6.09
N LYS A 3 18.29 -14.29 -5.29
CA LYS A 3 18.03 -12.91 -4.90
C LYS A 3 18.32 -11.97 -6.06
N VAL A 4 17.43 -11.01 -6.30
CA VAL A 4 17.64 -9.92 -7.26
C VAL A 4 17.37 -8.57 -6.60
N PRO A 5 18.02 -7.49 -7.08
CA PRO A 5 17.62 -6.15 -6.69
C PRO A 5 16.18 -5.88 -7.13
N VAL A 6 15.42 -5.25 -6.23
CA VAL A 6 14.04 -4.85 -6.47
C VAL A 6 13.87 -3.40 -6.06
N ASP A 7 13.14 -2.67 -6.89
CA ASP A 7 12.78 -1.28 -6.67
C ASP A 7 11.26 -1.15 -6.76
N VAL A 8 10.68 -0.29 -5.92
CA VAL A 8 9.24 -0.05 -5.88
C VAL A 8 9.01 1.45 -5.87
N VAL A 9 8.17 1.93 -6.79
CA VAL A 9 7.82 3.35 -6.95
C VAL A 9 6.32 3.47 -7.12
N GLU A 10 5.73 4.53 -6.56
CA GLU A 10 4.31 4.83 -6.75
C GLU A 10 3.97 4.97 -8.25
N ASP A 11 2.80 4.47 -8.62
CA ASP A 11 2.24 4.70 -9.95
C ASP A 11 1.44 6.00 -9.94
N ASP A 12 2.14 7.11 -10.20
CA ASP A 12 1.57 8.47 -10.23
C ASP A 12 0.48 8.67 -11.30
N SER A 13 0.27 7.70 -12.20
CA SER A 13 -0.82 7.76 -13.17
C SER A 13 -2.20 7.44 -12.56
N SER A 14 -2.22 6.90 -11.34
CA SER A 14 -3.42 6.49 -10.62
C SER A 14 -3.66 7.39 -9.40
N PHE A 15 -4.91 7.49 -8.92
CA PHE A 15 -5.25 8.25 -7.70
C PHE A 15 -4.83 7.50 -6.41
N GLY A 16 -3.58 7.02 -6.34
CA GLY A 16 -3.06 6.22 -5.23
C GLY A 16 -3.44 4.73 -5.29
N GLY A 17 -2.82 3.93 -4.43
CA GLY A 17 -3.05 2.49 -4.27
C GLY A 17 -2.37 1.60 -5.31
N TYR A 18 -1.55 2.17 -6.20
CA TYR A 18 -0.83 1.42 -7.23
C TYR A 18 0.68 1.71 -7.15
N ALA A 19 1.48 0.71 -7.48
CA ALA A 19 2.93 0.86 -7.54
C ALA A 19 3.53 0.01 -8.66
N PHE A 20 4.64 0.49 -9.21
CA PHE A 20 5.50 -0.29 -10.08
C PHE A 20 6.56 -1.02 -9.27
N VAL A 21 6.67 -2.33 -9.49
CA VAL A 21 7.72 -3.18 -8.94
C VAL A 21 8.68 -3.54 -10.06
N THR A 22 9.91 -3.05 -9.98
CA THR A 22 10.98 -3.38 -10.94
C THR A 22 11.84 -4.52 -10.38
N LEU A 23 11.80 -5.68 -11.03
CA LEU A 23 12.73 -6.77 -10.79
C LEU A 23 13.92 -6.61 -11.74
N ARG A 24 15.16 -6.55 -11.23
CA ARG A 24 16.38 -6.49 -12.07
C ARG A 24 16.76 -7.87 -12.63
N THR A 25 15.77 -8.54 -13.22
CA THR A 25 15.96 -9.75 -14.01
C THR A 25 14.73 -10.02 -14.89
N ALA A 26 14.91 -10.80 -15.95
CA ALA A 26 13.80 -11.39 -16.69
C ALA A 26 13.09 -12.47 -15.86
N VAL A 27 11.76 -12.41 -15.85
CA VAL A 27 10.86 -13.45 -15.33
C VAL A 27 10.29 -14.22 -16.53
N PRO A 28 10.06 -15.54 -16.42
CA PRO A 28 9.46 -16.33 -17.50
C PRO A 28 8.16 -15.73 -18.05
N GLU A 29 7.84 -16.09 -19.30
CA GLU A 29 6.58 -15.73 -19.94
C GLU A 29 5.37 -16.36 -19.22
N GLY A 30 4.22 -15.69 -19.33
CA GLY A 30 2.96 -16.11 -18.72
C GLY A 30 2.49 -15.21 -17.56
N PRO A 31 1.44 -15.61 -16.83
CA PRO A 31 0.96 -14.89 -15.66
C PRO A 31 2.03 -14.83 -14.55
N VAL A 32 2.14 -13.70 -13.88
CA VAL A 32 3.06 -13.52 -12.75
C VAL A 32 2.25 -13.38 -11.48
N ARG A 33 2.66 -14.12 -10.44
CA ARG A 33 2.12 -14.01 -9.09
C ARG A 33 3.22 -13.67 -8.11
N LEU A 34 2.92 -12.78 -7.17
CA LEU A 34 3.83 -12.37 -6.12
C LEU A 34 3.37 -12.91 -4.77
N GLN A 35 4.26 -13.58 -4.06
CA GLN A 35 4.09 -13.78 -2.62
C GLN A 35 4.76 -12.61 -1.91
N VAL A 36 3.99 -11.91 -1.09
CA VAL A 36 4.48 -10.80 -0.28
C VAL A 36 4.58 -11.27 1.17
N PHE A 37 5.78 -11.26 1.71
CA PHE A 37 6.09 -11.77 3.05
C PHE A 37 6.65 -10.64 3.93
N SER A 38 6.02 -10.38 5.08
CA SER A 38 6.54 -9.48 6.10
C SER A 38 7.69 -10.16 6.85
N LYS A 39 8.82 -9.46 6.98
CA LYS A 39 9.99 -9.97 7.71
C LYS A 39 9.91 -9.74 9.21
N VAL A 40 8.88 -9.03 9.68
CA VAL A 40 8.70 -8.66 11.09
C VAL A 40 7.47 -9.29 11.72
N ALA A 41 6.42 -9.58 10.95
CA ALA A 41 5.23 -10.28 11.47
C ALA A 41 5.55 -11.77 11.65
N THR A 42 5.09 -12.36 12.75
CA THR A 42 5.34 -13.78 13.08
C THR A 42 4.08 -14.63 12.98
N ASP A 43 2.91 -14.07 13.31
CA ASP A 43 1.60 -14.75 13.30
C ASP A 43 0.96 -14.76 11.92
N LYS A 44 1.03 -13.63 11.20
CA LYS A 44 0.39 -13.43 9.89
C LYS A 44 1.38 -12.85 8.87
N PRO A 45 2.44 -13.59 8.50
CA PRO A 45 3.53 -13.02 7.74
C PRO A 45 3.25 -12.92 6.23
N TYR A 46 2.20 -13.53 5.70
CA TYR A 46 1.91 -13.52 4.26
C TYR A 46 0.76 -12.59 3.94
N LEU A 47 0.88 -11.78 2.89
CA LEU A 47 -0.19 -10.92 2.42
C LEU A 47 -0.93 -11.58 1.25
N GLY A 48 -2.25 -11.75 1.41
CA GLY A 48 -3.16 -12.18 0.35
C GLY A 48 -4.25 -11.16 0.04
N ASN A 49 -5.21 -11.54 -0.79
CA ASN A 49 -6.32 -10.65 -1.20
C ASN A 49 -7.14 -10.11 -0.01
N GLY A 50 -7.23 -10.87 1.09
CA GLY A 50 -7.92 -10.45 2.32
C GLY A 50 -7.07 -9.61 3.28
N GLY A 51 -5.76 -9.52 3.06
CA GLY A 51 -4.80 -8.91 3.97
C GLY A 51 -3.78 -9.91 4.52
N TRP A 52 -3.11 -9.52 5.61
CA TRP A 52 -2.11 -10.33 6.30
C TRP A 52 -2.74 -11.59 6.90
N GLN A 53 -2.10 -12.73 6.68
CA GLN A 53 -2.57 -14.06 7.05
C GLN A 53 -1.41 -15.03 7.34
N ALA A 54 -1.71 -16.12 8.03
CA ALA A 54 -0.73 -17.12 8.44
C ALA A 54 -0.26 -18.01 7.26
N GLY A 55 -1.15 -18.29 6.32
CA GLY A 55 -0.89 -19.20 5.19
C GLY A 55 -0.22 -18.51 4.01
N SER A 56 0.79 -19.18 3.43
CA SER A 56 1.43 -18.73 2.19
C SER A 56 0.40 -18.59 1.08
N THR A 57 0.47 -17.48 0.36
CA THR A 57 -0.41 -17.15 -0.74
C THR A 57 0.33 -16.24 -1.72
N ALA A 58 -0.13 -16.26 -2.96
CA ALA A 58 0.37 -15.37 -3.99
C ALA A 58 -0.79 -14.53 -4.52
N VAL A 59 -0.49 -13.28 -4.84
CA VAL A 59 -1.44 -12.35 -5.47
C VAL A 59 -1.09 -12.20 -6.93
N ASP A 60 -2.11 -12.12 -7.78
CA ASP A 60 -1.94 -11.82 -9.20
C ASP A 60 -1.47 -10.37 -9.37
N VAL A 61 -0.55 -10.16 -10.33
CA VAL A 61 -0.03 -8.84 -10.66
C VAL A 61 -0.03 -8.62 -12.16
N GLU A 62 -0.16 -7.36 -12.56
CA GLU A 62 -0.10 -6.99 -13.97
C GLU A 62 1.37 -6.94 -14.41
N VAL A 63 1.66 -7.51 -15.58
CA VAL A 63 2.99 -7.41 -16.20
C VAL A 63 2.96 -6.26 -17.18
N VAL A 64 3.69 -5.19 -16.87
CA VAL A 64 3.74 -3.97 -17.69
C VAL A 64 4.73 -4.14 -18.83
N SER A 65 5.91 -4.71 -18.53
CA SER A 65 6.92 -5.00 -19.56
C SER A 65 7.90 -6.08 -19.11
N ARG A 66 8.49 -6.76 -20.09
CA ARG A 66 9.61 -7.69 -19.92
C ARG A 66 10.74 -7.29 -20.86
N THR A 67 11.95 -7.27 -20.33
CA THR A 67 13.19 -7.19 -21.11
C THR A 67 14.15 -8.26 -20.59
N PRO A 68 15.25 -8.55 -21.31
CA PRO A 68 16.22 -9.56 -20.87
C PRO A 68 16.85 -9.28 -19.49
N ASP A 69 16.90 -8.02 -19.08
CA ASP A 69 17.55 -7.53 -17.87
C ASP A 69 16.57 -7.10 -16.75
N LYS A 70 15.30 -6.84 -17.06
CA LYS A 70 14.31 -6.40 -16.08
C LYS A 70 12.88 -6.86 -16.40
N THR A 71 12.08 -6.98 -15.36
CA THR A 71 10.63 -7.17 -15.45
C THR A 71 9.95 -6.07 -14.65
N LEU A 72 9.03 -5.36 -15.29
CA LEU A 72 8.21 -4.33 -14.65
C LEU A 72 6.82 -4.89 -14.38
N LEU A 73 6.45 -4.91 -13.11
CA LEU A 73 5.15 -5.37 -12.63
C LEU A 73 4.38 -4.17 -12.08
N ARG A 74 3.06 -4.21 -12.17
CA ARG A 74 2.17 -3.27 -11.51
C ARG A 74 1.35 -4.00 -10.47
N VAL A 75 1.46 -3.53 -9.24
CA VAL A 75 0.71 -4.01 -8.08
C VAL A 75 -0.39 -3.02 -7.74
N GLY A 76 -1.54 -3.53 -7.29
CA GLY A 76 -2.71 -2.71 -6.99
C GLY A 76 -3.02 -2.58 -5.49
N PRO A 77 -4.19 -2.00 -5.17
CA PRO A 77 -4.56 -1.63 -3.79
C PRO A 77 -4.63 -2.81 -2.83
N THR A 78 -4.91 -4.02 -3.33
CA THR A 78 -4.90 -5.25 -2.52
C THR A 78 -3.54 -5.53 -1.88
N VAL A 79 -2.46 -4.99 -2.46
CA VAL A 79 -1.10 -5.04 -1.94
C VAL A 79 -0.72 -3.71 -1.29
N CYS A 80 -0.79 -2.61 -2.06
CA CYS A 80 -0.25 -1.31 -1.65
C CYS A 80 -0.92 -0.76 -0.38
N ASP A 81 -2.24 -0.89 -0.25
CA ASP A 81 -2.98 -0.33 0.88
C ASP A 81 -2.77 -1.12 2.18
N ARG A 82 -2.10 -2.28 2.11
CA ARG A 82 -1.93 -3.21 3.24
C ARG A 82 -0.54 -3.20 3.84
N ILE A 83 0.41 -2.55 3.18
CA ILE A 83 1.81 -2.54 3.61
C ILE A 83 2.15 -1.13 4.06
N GLY A 84 2.48 -0.99 5.35
CA GLY A 84 2.87 0.30 5.91
C GLY A 84 4.22 0.77 5.37
N PHE A 85 4.42 2.09 5.38
CA PHE A 85 5.71 2.70 5.06
C PHE A 85 6.86 2.08 5.89
N SER A 86 8.01 1.88 5.24
CA SER A 86 9.21 1.33 5.86
C SER A 86 9.03 -0.08 6.44
N THR A 87 8.00 -0.83 6.00
CA THR A 87 7.84 -2.23 6.39
C THR A 87 8.86 -3.09 5.64
N PRO A 88 9.72 -3.85 6.34
CA PRO A 88 10.65 -4.76 5.68
C PRO A 88 9.89 -5.98 5.14
N ILE A 89 9.93 -6.15 3.82
CA ILE A 89 9.25 -7.25 3.13
C ILE A 89 10.21 -8.07 2.26
N LYS A 90 9.77 -9.28 1.94
CA LYS A 90 10.32 -10.12 0.90
C LYS A 90 9.26 -10.33 -0.18
N LEU A 91 9.61 -10.06 -1.43
CA LEU A 91 8.80 -10.37 -2.60
C LEU A 91 9.34 -11.64 -3.25
N VAL A 92 8.49 -12.64 -3.44
CA VAL A 92 8.84 -13.88 -4.13
C VAL A 92 8.00 -13.99 -5.40
N VAL A 93 8.66 -14.21 -6.53
CA VAL A 93 8.00 -14.43 -7.81
C VAL A 93 7.72 -15.92 -7.96
N GLU A 94 6.45 -16.29 -7.98
CA GLU A 94 6.05 -17.68 -8.10
C GLU A 94 6.42 -18.24 -9.49
N GLY A 95 6.90 -19.49 -9.53
CA GLY A 95 7.33 -20.14 -10.79
C GLY A 95 8.67 -19.66 -11.37
N ALA A 96 9.22 -18.53 -10.90
CA ALA A 96 10.46 -17.96 -11.43
C ALA A 96 11.71 -18.23 -10.58
N ASN A 97 11.56 -18.84 -9.39
CA ASN A 97 12.65 -19.08 -8.43
C ASN A 97 13.44 -17.78 -8.09
N VAL A 98 12.79 -16.62 -8.14
CA VAL A 98 13.36 -15.28 -7.94
C VAL A 98 12.73 -14.63 -6.72
N TYR A 99 13.52 -13.90 -5.93
CA TYR A 99 13.01 -13.08 -4.83
C TYR A 99 13.81 -11.79 -4.65
N GLY A 100 13.20 -10.81 -3.98
CA GLY A 100 13.84 -9.57 -3.55
C GLY A 100 13.48 -9.22 -2.12
N ASP A 101 14.36 -8.48 -1.46
CA ASP A 101 14.09 -7.87 -0.15
C ASP A 101 14.08 -6.35 -0.34
N LEU A 102 13.13 -5.65 0.31
CA LEU A 102 13.12 -4.19 0.36
C LEU A 102 12.40 -3.68 1.62
N TYR A 103 12.56 -2.40 1.89
CA TYR A 103 11.66 -1.64 2.76
C TYR A 103 10.58 -1.03 1.90
N TRP A 104 9.31 -1.25 2.24
CA TRP A 104 8.20 -0.72 1.46
C TRP A 104 8.24 0.80 1.40
N PRO A 105 8.20 1.42 0.20
CA PRO A 105 8.24 2.87 0.05
C PRO A 105 6.94 3.51 0.55
N SER A 106 6.90 4.84 0.60
CA SER A 106 5.64 5.55 0.83
C SER A 106 4.83 5.47 -0.46
N ILE A 107 3.66 4.84 -0.38
CA ILE A 107 2.69 4.75 -1.48
C ILE A 107 1.40 5.36 -0.97
N ALA A 108 0.81 6.31 -1.70
CA ALA A 108 -0.50 6.83 -1.34
C ALA A 108 -1.53 5.70 -1.29
N VAL A 109 -2.39 5.70 -0.27
CA VAL A 109 -3.48 4.71 -0.15
C VAL A 109 -4.56 5.05 -1.17
N SER A 110 -5.23 4.03 -1.71
CA SER A 110 -6.37 4.28 -2.63
C SER A 110 -7.48 5.14 -1.97
N PRO A 111 -8.27 5.91 -2.73
CA PRO A 111 -9.27 6.84 -2.19
C PRO A 111 -10.41 6.14 -1.44
N THR A 112 -10.63 4.86 -1.73
CA THR A 112 -11.59 3.97 -1.04
C THR A 112 -10.92 3.12 0.05
N GLY A 113 -9.70 3.50 0.46
CA GLY A 113 -8.72 2.67 1.16
C GLY A 113 -9.22 1.88 2.38
N TRP A 114 -8.50 0.80 2.66
CA TRP A 114 -8.68 -0.09 3.81
C TRP A 114 -8.66 0.68 5.15
N SER A 115 -9.80 0.71 5.85
CA SER A 115 -10.02 1.40 7.12
C SER A 115 -9.50 0.67 8.38
N GLY A 116 -8.52 -0.23 8.22
CA GLY A 116 -8.11 -1.18 9.26
C GLY A 116 -6.65 -1.07 9.73
N GLY A 117 -6.15 0.13 10.03
CA GLY A 117 -4.84 0.30 10.65
C GLY A 117 -4.42 1.76 10.87
N SER A 118 -4.70 2.28 12.06
CA SER A 118 -4.16 3.50 12.69
C SER A 118 -3.74 4.65 11.75
N ILE A 119 -4.68 5.54 11.48
CA ILE A 119 -4.34 6.92 11.11
C ILE A 119 -3.79 7.58 12.38
N GLY A 120 -2.46 7.57 12.52
CA GLY A 120 -1.76 8.61 13.24
C GLY A 120 -1.88 9.92 12.44
N GLY A 121 -3.10 10.44 12.39
CA GLY A 121 -3.46 11.69 11.74
C GLY A 121 -4.47 12.31 12.66
N GLY A 122 -4.11 13.48 13.20
CA GLY A 122 -4.98 14.24 14.08
C GLY A 122 -6.38 14.29 13.48
N SER A 123 -7.35 13.93 14.30
CA SER A 123 -8.73 14.32 14.07
C SER A 123 -8.73 15.85 14.04
N VAL A 124 -8.62 16.44 12.86
CA VAL A 124 -9.34 17.69 12.62
C VAL A 124 -10.78 17.27 12.42
N GLU A 125 -11.43 17.01 13.55
CA GLU A 125 -12.87 17.11 13.64
C GLU A 125 -13.23 18.46 13.03
N PRO A 126 -14.04 18.53 11.96
CA PRO A 126 -14.53 19.81 11.50
C PRO A 126 -15.35 20.36 12.67
N GLU A 127 -14.84 21.41 13.32
CA GLU A 127 -15.57 22.10 14.37
C GLU A 127 -17.01 22.30 13.87
N PRO A 128 -18.03 21.83 14.60
CA PRO A 128 -19.39 22.18 14.25
C PRO A 128 -19.44 23.70 14.29
N LYS A 129 -19.76 24.31 13.13
CA LYS A 129 -20.00 25.75 13.02
C LYS A 129 -21.09 26.11 14.02
N THR A 130 -20.69 26.50 15.23
CA THR A 130 -21.55 27.21 16.15
C THR A 130 -21.94 28.49 15.41
N PRO A 131 -23.22 28.73 15.12
CA PRO A 131 -23.62 30.06 14.70
C PRO A 131 -23.22 31.00 15.84
N HIS A 132 -22.42 32.02 15.51
CA HIS A 132 -22.14 33.13 16.38
C HIS A 132 -23.46 33.64 16.95
N VAL A 133 -23.74 33.33 18.23
CA VAL A 133 -24.72 34.08 19.00
C VAL A 133 -24.03 35.41 19.30
N SER A 134 -24.36 36.42 18.51
CA SER A 134 -24.06 37.81 18.83
C SER A 134 -24.58 38.09 20.24
N LEU A 135 -23.69 38.57 21.10
CA LEU A 135 -24.06 39.16 22.38
C LEU A 135 -24.89 40.42 22.10
N GLU A 136 -26.21 40.30 22.02
CA GLU A 136 -27.08 41.46 22.16
C GLU A 136 -27.01 41.95 23.60
N LYS A 137 -26.59 43.20 23.72
CA LYS A 137 -26.47 43.99 24.95
C LYS A 137 -27.83 44.00 25.70
N PRO A 138 -27.86 43.91 27.05
CA PRO A 138 -29.12 44.02 27.78
C PRO A 138 -29.82 45.35 27.50
N LYS A 139 -31.12 45.26 27.25
CA LYS A 139 -32.05 46.35 26.99
C LYS A 139 -32.23 47.17 28.27
N ASP A 140 -32.09 48.49 28.20
CA ASP A 140 -32.47 49.40 29.29
C ASP A 140 -33.94 49.17 29.69
N PRO A 141 -34.30 49.24 30.98
CA PRO A 141 -35.69 49.14 31.39
C PRO A 141 -36.46 50.45 31.07
N PRO A 142 -37.74 50.36 30.65
CA PRO A 142 -38.59 51.51 30.33
C PRO A 142 -39.25 52.13 31.61
N PRO A 143 -39.97 53.27 31.49
CA PRO A 143 -39.83 54.48 32.30
C PRO A 143 -40.33 54.43 33.75
#